data_AF-A0A915DK35-F1
#
_entry.id   AF-A0A915DK35-F1
#
_cell.length_a   1.000
_cell.length_b   1.000
_cell.length_c   1.000
_cell.angle_alpha   90.00
_cell.angle_beta   90.00
_cell.angle_gamma   90.00
#
_symmetry.space_group_name_H-M   'P 1'
#
loop_
_entity.id
_entity.type
_entity.pdbx_description
1 polymer ?
#
loop_
_entity_poly.entity_id
_entity_poly.type
_entity_poly.pdbx_seq_one_letter_code
_entity_poly.pdbx_strand_id
1 'polypeptide(L)'
;MAEVDFDSQLRKAFQDLQSQIVENREKQKNAEAMKNAMKQNIRIASVVKGQLELIPRDRTVYRTVGRIFLQETVDSEIERQAKDVQQATERIATIDKQKEYLEKSVQESEKNLRILGDQSHILTYWNELSDSEKKSLGEQVKKLDVSTMNNAFKETLKPKTILNLNEVSRVSEDRCVDRSSLTPKERENLFSKGLKAISQGQVAAIVLAGGQASRLGADKPKGVLKLGININSKTDSLFYIQACRIVHLLELAKNAYPDSKPSMPWLIMTSKSTFADTKEHIAEVIEETGLKKEDTKSTIATAPDGNGGIFFAIRPLLTILKERGVKHTHVYCVDNVLVKVADPYMIGACIEKEADCAAKVIEKTQPNEAVGVVLKGKNGRVCVVEYSEIPKEAAEKRDDNGKLYFRAGSIANHYFSLDFLKVVCANLSFLPYHVARKKIPHIDMKTGELVVPQQPNGIKLEQFIFDSFYYSQQFLIWQVPKESEFSPLKNPNSAGVDCINT
;
A
#
# COMPACT_ATOMS: atom_id res chain seq x y z
N MET A 1 -33.36 25.56 22.04
CA MET A 1 -32.95 24.77 20.86
C MET A 1 -33.11 23.32 21.26
N ALA A 2 -33.87 22.55 20.49
CA ALA A 2 -34.34 21.23 20.87
C ALA A 2 -33.18 20.25 21.11
N GLU A 3 -33.22 19.51 22.22
CA GLU A 3 -32.39 18.34 22.43
C GLU A 3 -32.65 17.37 21.27
N VAL A 4 -31.62 17.10 20.46
CA VAL A 4 -31.67 16.09 19.43
C VAL A 4 -31.83 14.74 20.13
N ASP A 5 -32.98 14.10 19.93
CA ASP A 5 -33.29 12.77 20.47
C ASP A 5 -32.42 11.72 19.78
N PHE A 6 -31.22 11.56 20.32
CA PHE A 6 -30.14 10.70 19.84
C PHE A 6 -30.56 9.22 19.80
N ASP A 7 -31.48 8.81 20.67
CA ASP A 7 -31.93 7.42 20.81
C ASP A 7 -32.90 7.04 19.67
N SER A 8 -33.78 7.98 19.27
CA SER A 8 -34.68 7.83 18.12
C SER A 8 -33.94 7.61 16.80
N GLN A 9 -32.89 8.40 16.54
CA GLN A 9 -32.14 8.32 15.30
C GLN A 9 -31.29 7.05 15.20
N LEU A 10 -30.69 6.64 16.32
CA LEU A 10 -29.94 5.40 16.42
C LEU A 10 -30.83 4.19 16.20
N ARG A 11 -32.03 4.18 16.81
CA ARG A 11 -33.04 3.13 16.60
C ARG A 11 -33.44 3.03 15.15
N LYS A 12 -33.58 4.14 14.43
CA LYS A 12 -33.94 4.13 13.01
C LYS A 12 -32.83 3.60 12.12
N ALA A 13 -31.58 4.03 12.30
CA ALA A 13 -30.45 3.48 11.53
C ALA A 13 -30.21 1.98 11.84
N PHE A 14 -30.41 1.58 13.10
CA PHE A 14 -30.39 0.19 13.52
C PHE A 14 -31.54 -0.62 12.88
N GLN A 15 -32.74 -0.03 12.82
CA GLN A 15 -33.90 -0.61 12.14
C GLN A 15 -33.69 -0.73 10.62
N ASP A 16 -33.05 0.25 9.98
CA ASP A 16 -32.77 0.20 8.54
C ASP A 16 -31.73 -0.89 8.22
N LEU A 17 -30.65 -1.00 9.02
CA LEU A 17 -29.67 -2.06 8.85
C LEU A 17 -30.24 -3.44 9.19
N GLN A 18 -31.08 -3.53 10.22
CA GLN A 18 -31.84 -4.75 10.54
C GLN A 18 -32.80 -5.13 9.41
N SER A 19 -33.51 -4.16 8.84
CA SER A 19 -34.41 -4.37 7.71
C SER A 19 -33.65 -4.91 6.51
N GLN A 20 -32.47 -4.35 6.23
CA GLN A 20 -31.62 -4.84 5.14
C GLN A 20 -31.08 -6.26 5.39
N ILE A 21 -30.79 -6.63 6.65
CA ILE A 21 -30.46 -8.01 7.03
C ILE A 21 -31.66 -8.94 6.82
N VAL A 22 -32.86 -8.51 7.22
CA VAL A 22 -34.10 -9.27 7.06
C VAL A 22 -34.38 -9.49 5.57
N GLU A 23 -34.31 -8.46 4.74
CA GLU A 23 -34.48 -8.56 3.28
C GLU A 23 -33.46 -9.52 2.65
N ASN A 24 -32.19 -9.42 3.05
CA ASN A 24 -31.15 -10.29 2.51
C ASN A 24 -31.33 -11.75 2.96
N ARG A 25 -31.77 -11.99 4.20
CA ARG A 25 -32.15 -13.33 4.68
C ARG A 25 -33.36 -13.89 3.94
N GLU A 26 -34.33 -13.03 3.61
CA GLU A 26 -35.49 -13.43 2.83
C GLU A 26 -35.09 -13.80 1.39
N LYS A 27 -34.22 -13.01 0.75
CA LYS A 27 -33.62 -13.34 -0.55
C LYS A 27 -32.85 -14.67 -0.51
N GLN A 28 -32.10 -14.93 0.56
CA GLN A 28 -31.43 -16.24 0.74
C GLN A 28 -32.43 -17.39 0.85
N LYS A 29 -33.52 -17.22 1.61
CA LYS A 29 -34.57 -18.23 1.75
C LYS A 29 -35.27 -18.50 0.41
N ASN A 30 -35.54 -17.47 -0.36
CA ASN A 30 -36.12 -17.60 -1.70
C ASN A 30 -35.17 -18.28 -2.68
N ALA A 31 -33.88 -17.95 -2.64
CA ALA A 31 -32.84 -18.62 -3.42
C ALA A 31 -32.75 -20.12 -3.09
N GLU A 32 -32.83 -20.50 -1.82
CA GLU A 32 -32.83 -21.91 -1.39
C GLU A 32 -34.09 -22.66 -1.87
N ALA A 33 -35.25 -22.02 -1.82
CA ALA A 33 -36.49 -22.60 -2.35
C ALA A 33 -36.39 -22.85 -3.87
N MET A 34 -35.85 -21.88 -4.63
CA MET A 34 -35.60 -22.03 -6.06
C MET A 34 -34.60 -23.14 -6.34
N LYS A 35 -33.51 -23.25 -5.56
CA LYS A 35 -32.53 -24.33 -5.68
C LYS A 35 -33.17 -25.70 -5.47
N ASN A 36 -34.04 -25.85 -4.48
CA ASN A 36 -34.76 -27.09 -4.21
C ASN A 36 -35.73 -27.46 -5.34
N ALA A 37 -36.43 -26.49 -5.93
CA ALA A 37 -37.25 -26.71 -7.12
C ALA A 37 -36.41 -27.21 -8.32
N MET A 38 -35.24 -26.60 -8.56
CA MET A 38 -34.34 -27.04 -9.63
C MET A 38 -33.78 -28.45 -9.39
N LYS A 39 -33.43 -28.80 -8.14
CA LYS A 39 -33.03 -30.17 -7.78
C LYS A 39 -34.15 -31.19 -8.04
N GLN A 40 -35.39 -30.82 -7.76
CA GLN A 40 -36.55 -31.66 -8.05
C GLN A 40 -36.72 -31.87 -9.56
N ASN A 41 -36.54 -30.82 -10.37
CA ASN A 41 -36.57 -30.93 -11.83
C ASN A 41 -35.47 -31.86 -12.36
N ILE A 42 -34.23 -31.73 -11.85
CA ILE A 42 -33.13 -32.64 -12.19
C ILE A 42 -33.51 -34.09 -11.88
N ARG A 43 -34.08 -34.33 -10.69
CA ARG A 43 -34.49 -35.67 -10.27
C ARG A 43 -35.55 -36.25 -11.22
N ILE A 44 -36.59 -35.48 -11.55
CA ILE A 44 -37.66 -35.91 -12.45
C ILE A 44 -37.07 -36.20 -13.84
N ALA A 45 -36.33 -35.25 -14.41
CA ALA A 45 -35.75 -35.39 -15.76
C ALA A 45 -34.79 -36.58 -15.85
N SER A 46 -33.99 -36.82 -14.81
CA SER A 46 -33.06 -37.96 -14.75
C SER A 46 -33.79 -39.30 -14.69
N VAL A 47 -34.88 -39.39 -13.90
CA VAL A 47 -35.70 -40.61 -13.82
C VAL A 47 -36.40 -40.87 -15.15
N VAL A 48 -37.00 -39.85 -15.75
CA VAL A 48 -37.68 -39.95 -17.06
C VAL A 48 -36.68 -40.40 -18.14
N LYS A 49 -35.50 -39.77 -18.19
CA LYS A 49 -34.42 -40.18 -19.09
C LYS A 49 -34.06 -41.66 -18.92
N GLY A 50 -33.84 -42.12 -17.69
CA GLY A 50 -33.51 -43.52 -17.41
C GLY A 50 -34.61 -44.51 -17.84
N GLN A 51 -35.88 -44.12 -17.76
CA GLN A 51 -36.98 -44.94 -18.28
C GLN A 51 -37.03 -44.95 -19.81
N LEU A 52 -36.79 -43.82 -20.46
CA LEU A 52 -36.76 -43.71 -21.92
C LEU A 52 -35.63 -44.53 -22.54
N GLU A 53 -34.49 -44.65 -21.86
CA GLU A 53 -33.36 -45.49 -22.29
C GLU A 53 -33.72 -46.99 -22.38
N LEU A 54 -34.77 -47.43 -21.70
CA LEU A 54 -35.28 -48.80 -21.75
C LEU A 54 -36.26 -49.05 -22.91
N ILE A 55 -36.69 -48.00 -23.61
CA ILE A 55 -37.68 -48.08 -24.70
C ILE A 55 -36.97 -48.35 -26.04
N PRO A 56 -37.44 -49.31 -26.86
CA PRO A 56 -36.93 -49.53 -28.21
C PRO A 56 -36.98 -48.27 -29.10
N ARG A 57 -35.91 -48.04 -29.89
CA ARG A 57 -35.70 -46.81 -30.67
C ARG A 57 -36.65 -46.64 -31.86
N ASP A 58 -37.32 -47.71 -32.28
CA ASP A 58 -38.31 -47.75 -33.34
C ASP A 58 -39.72 -47.28 -32.88
N ARG A 59 -39.90 -47.01 -31.59
CA ARG A 59 -41.17 -46.54 -31.01
C ARG A 59 -41.24 -45.01 -30.95
N THR A 60 -42.46 -44.49 -31.00
CA THR A 60 -42.75 -43.06 -30.79
C THR A 60 -43.21 -42.81 -29.37
N VAL A 61 -42.87 -41.63 -28.84
CA VAL A 61 -43.30 -41.18 -27.51
C VAL A 61 -44.11 -39.89 -27.62
N TYR A 62 -44.94 -39.60 -26.63
CA TYR A 62 -45.75 -38.39 -26.59
C TYR A 62 -45.34 -37.50 -25.43
N ARG A 63 -45.05 -36.23 -25.73
CA ARG A 63 -44.71 -35.19 -24.78
C ARG A 63 -45.89 -34.29 -24.49
N THR A 64 -46.17 -34.06 -23.22
CA THR A 64 -47.18 -33.07 -22.80
C THR A 64 -46.67 -31.63 -22.87
N VAL A 65 -47.44 -30.74 -23.49
CA VAL A 65 -47.29 -29.28 -23.42
C VAL A 65 -48.64 -28.70 -23.01
N GLY A 66 -48.78 -28.38 -21.72
CA GLY A 66 -50.09 -28.04 -21.15
C GLY A 66 -51.04 -29.23 -21.28
N ARG A 67 -52.13 -29.07 -22.07
CA ARG A 67 -53.11 -30.13 -22.36
C ARG A 67 -52.91 -30.81 -23.73
N ILE A 68 -51.83 -30.50 -24.44
CA ILE A 68 -51.53 -31.00 -25.79
C ILE A 68 -50.44 -32.07 -25.69
N PHE A 69 -50.52 -33.10 -26.53
CA PHE A 69 -49.52 -34.17 -26.62
C PHE A 69 -48.82 -34.11 -27.99
N LEU A 70 -47.51 -33.88 -27.98
CA LEU A 70 -46.66 -33.81 -29.18
C LEU A 70 -45.98 -35.15 -29.38
N GLN A 71 -46.07 -35.70 -30.60
CA GLN A 71 -45.39 -36.94 -30.96
C GLN A 71 -43.91 -36.67 -31.24
N GLU A 72 -43.03 -37.46 -30.63
CA GLU A 72 -41.58 -37.30 -30.66
C GLU A 72 -40.90 -38.68 -30.79
N THR A 73 -39.59 -38.67 -31.07
CA THR A 73 -38.75 -39.87 -31.04
C THR A 73 -38.19 -40.10 -29.64
N VAL A 74 -37.82 -41.35 -29.31
CA VAL A 74 -37.17 -41.64 -28.01
C VAL A 74 -35.85 -40.86 -27.86
N ASP A 75 -35.07 -40.73 -28.92
CA ASP A 75 -33.79 -40.02 -28.90
C ASP A 75 -33.96 -38.50 -28.70
N SER A 76 -34.89 -37.86 -29.43
CA SER A 76 -35.17 -36.43 -29.25
C SER A 76 -35.66 -36.11 -27.83
N GLU A 77 -36.42 -37.03 -27.23
CA GLU A 77 -36.89 -36.89 -25.85
C GLU A 77 -35.75 -37.04 -24.84
N ILE A 78 -34.85 -38.02 -24.99
CA ILE A 78 -33.67 -38.20 -24.12
C ILE A 78 -32.74 -36.99 -24.18
N GLU A 79 -32.44 -36.49 -25.37
CA GLU A 79 -31.59 -35.31 -25.55
C GLU A 79 -32.18 -34.09 -24.84
N ARG A 80 -33.50 -33.91 -24.91
CA ARG A 80 -34.17 -32.83 -24.18
C ARG A 80 -34.05 -33.00 -22.67
N GLN A 81 -34.33 -34.19 -22.13
CA GLN A 81 -34.20 -34.42 -20.68
C GLN A 81 -32.75 -34.18 -20.20
N ALA A 82 -31.75 -34.54 -21.01
CA ALA A 82 -30.35 -34.22 -20.73
C ALA A 82 -30.08 -32.71 -20.72
N LYS A 83 -30.66 -31.97 -21.68
CA LYS A 83 -30.58 -30.50 -21.74
C LYS A 83 -31.26 -29.83 -20.55
N ASP A 84 -32.41 -30.34 -20.11
CA ASP A 84 -33.13 -29.82 -18.95
C ASP A 84 -32.31 -30.01 -17.65
N VAL A 85 -31.65 -31.16 -17.50
CA VAL A 85 -30.70 -31.42 -16.39
C VAL A 85 -29.53 -30.44 -16.43
N GLN A 86 -28.92 -30.23 -17.60
CA GLN A 86 -27.81 -29.30 -17.76
C GLN A 86 -28.20 -27.87 -17.38
N GLN A 87 -29.32 -27.36 -17.92
CA GLN A 87 -29.79 -25.99 -17.65
C GLN A 87 -30.14 -25.79 -16.17
N ALA A 88 -30.77 -26.77 -15.54
CA ALA A 88 -31.06 -26.72 -14.11
C ALA A 88 -29.78 -26.72 -13.27
N THR A 89 -28.75 -27.47 -13.68
CA THR A 89 -27.44 -27.51 -13.00
C THR A 89 -26.70 -26.17 -13.10
N GLU A 90 -26.67 -25.56 -14.29
CA GLU A 90 -26.07 -24.22 -14.49
C GLU A 90 -26.79 -23.14 -13.68
N ARG A 91 -28.12 -23.20 -13.60
CA ARG A 91 -28.91 -22.31 -12.73
C ARG A 91 -28.58 -22.48 -11.26
N ILE A 92 -28.43 -23.72 -10.78
CA ILE A 92 -28.02 -23.99 -9.40
C ILE A 92 -26.66 -23.36 -9.11
N ALA A 93 -25.68 -23.51 -10.00
CA ALA A 93 -24.35 -22.89 -9.83
C ALA A 93 -24.41 -21.35 -9.75
N THR A 94 -25.31 -20.72 -10.51
CA THR A 94 -25.53 -19.27 -10.46
C THR A 94 -26.17 -18.84 -9.13
N ILE A 95 -27.18 -19.58 -8.68
CA ILE A 95 -27.85 -19.35 -7.38
C ILE A 95 -26.84 -19.49 -6.23
N ASP A 96 -25.96 -20.49 -6.27
CA ASP A 96 -24.96 -20.71 -5.23
C ASP A 96 -23.95 -19.56 -5.13
N LYS A 97 -23.48 -19.02 -6.25
CA LYS A 97 -22.62 -17.82 -6.25
C LYS A 97 -23.34 -16.60 -5.66
N GLN A 98 -24.61 -16.39 -6.01
CA GLN A 98 -25.40 -15.29 -5.44
C GLN A 98 -25.62 -15.47 -3.93
N LYS A 99 -25.86 -16.69 -3.48
CA LYS A 99 -26.04 -17.02 -2.07
C LYS A 99 -24.77 -16.74 -1.26
N GLU A 100 -23.60 -17.16 -1.75
CA GLU A 100 -22.32 -16.89 -1.07
C GLU A 100 -22.05 -15.39 -0.92
N TYR A 101 -22.38 -14.60 -1.95
CA TYR A 101 -22.30 -13.13 -1.88
C TYR A 101 -23.26 -12.55 -0.81
N LEU A 102 -24.52 -12.99 -0.80
CA LEU A 102 -25.50 -12.56 0.19
C LEU A 102 -25.10 -12.97 1.62
N GLU A 103 -24.53 -14.17 1.82
CA GLU A 103 -24.04 -14.64 3.11
C GLU A 103 -22.91 -13.79 3.66
N LYS A 104 -21.89 -13.49 2.83
CA LYS A 104 -20.81 -12.57 3.21
C LYS A 104 -21.35 -11.19 3.56
N SER A 105 -22.29 -10.67 2.76
CA SER A 105 -22.91 -9.37 3.02
C SER A 105 -23.71 -9.33 4.32
N VAL A 106 -24.42 -10.41 4.69
CA VAL A 106 -25.18 -10.48 5.95
C VAL A 106 -24.23 -10.55 7.14
N GLN A 107 -23.20 -11.40 7.09
CA GLN A 107 -22.19 -11.51 8.15
C GLN A 107 -21.46 -10.19 8.40
N GLU A 108 -21.12 -9.47 7.33
CA GLU A 108 -20.47 -8.17 7.39
C GLU A 108 -21.41 -7.11 7.98
N SER A 109 -22.68 -7.05 7.58
CA SER A 109 -23.67 -6.16 8.17
C SER A 109 -23.93 -6.47 9.66
N GLU A 110 -23.95 -7.74 10.07
CA GLU A 110 -24.07 -8.14 11.48
C GLU A 110 -22.84 -7.71 12.30
N LYS A 111 -21.63 -7.82 11.73
CA LYS A 111 -20.40 -7.30 12.34
C LYS A 111 -20.48 -5.77 12.50
N ASN A 112 -20.99 -5.06 11.50
CA ASN A 112 -21.17 -3.60 11.52
C ASN A 112 -22.20 -3.16 12.56
N LEU A 113 -23.29 -3.90 12.76
CA LEU A 113 -24.26 -3.62 13.85
C LEU A 113 -23.63 -3.74 15.23
N ARG A 114 -22.76 -4.72 15.45
CA ARG A 114 -22.03 -4.86 16.72
C ARG A 114 -21.06 -3.70 16.93
N ILE A 115 -20.40 -3.24 15.86
CA ILE A 115 -19.50 -2.08 15.87
C ILE A 115 -20.24 -0.79 16.20
N LEU A 116 -21.46 -0.61 15.67
CA LEU A 116 -22.29 0.56 15.91
C LEU A 116 -22.72 0.73 17.38
N GLY A 117 -22.72 -0.35 18.17
CA GLY A 117 -22.99 -0.25 19.61
C GLY A 117 -21.96 0.63 20.35
N ASP A 118 -20.66 0.48 20.04
CA ASP A 118 -19.57 1.17 20.74
C ASP A 118 -19.11 2.47 20.06
N GLN A 119 -19.50 2.72 18.81
CA GLN A 119 -19.09 3.88 17.99
C GLN A 119 -20.29 4.58 17.33
N SER A 120 -21.44 4.55 18.00
CA SER A 120 -22.72 5.09 17.54
C SER A 120 -22.68 6.53 17.05
N HIS A 121 -21.77 7.34 17.59
CA HIS A 121 -21.59 8.76 17.24
C HIS A 121 -21.33 9.01 15.75
N ILE A 122 -20.77 8.05 14.99
CA ILE A 122 -20.54 8.18 13.54
C ILE A 122 -21.85 8.40 12.76
N LEU A 123 -22.99 7.94 13.31
CA LEU A 123 -24.30 8.04 12.67
C LEU A 123 -25.15 9.23 13.15
N THR A 124 -24.57 10.16 13.92
CA THR A 124 -25.33 11.26 14.56
C THR A 124 -26.16 12.08 13.56
N TYR A 125 -25.63 12.34 12.37
CA TYR A 125 -26.31 13.11 11.32
C TYR A 125 -26.93 12.23 10.23
N TRP A 126 -27.07 10.91 10.44
CA TRP A 126 -27.50 9.96 9.41
C TRP A 126 -28.84 10.35 8.76
N ASN A 127 -29.80 10.86 9.54
CA ASN A 127 -31.10 11.25 9.02
C ASN A 127 -31.09 12.53 8.18
N GLU A 128 -30.07 13.37 8.35
CA GLU A 128 -29.89 14.62 7.61
C GLU A 128 -29.17 14.40 6.28
N LEU A 129 -28.50 13.25 6.12
CA LEU A 129 -27.84 12.86 4.88
C LEU A 129 -28.87 12.53 3.78
N SER A 130 -28.56 12.94 2.56
CA SER A 130 -29.24 12.48 1.35
C SER A 130 -28.99 10.98 1.10
N ASP A 131 -29.81 10.36 0.23
CA ASP A 131 -29.68 8.93 -0.08
C ASP A 131 -28.32 8.57 -0.71
N SER A 132 -27.72 9.48 -1.49
CA SER A 132 -26.39 9.30 -2.06
C SER A 132 -25.30 9.36 -0.99
N GLU A 133 -25.42 10.25 -0.01
CA GLU A 133 -24.50 10.38 1.12
C GLU A 133 -24.61 9.20 2.07
N LYS A 134 -25.83 8.74 2.39
CA LYS A 134 -26.06 7.51 3.17
C LYS A 134 -25.41 6.29 2.50
N LYS A 135 -25.57 6.17 1.18
CA LYS A 135 -24.91 5.09 0.41
C LYS A 135 -23.39 5.19 0.50
N SER A 136 -22.83 6.38 0.29
CA SER A 136 -21.38 6.62 0.38
C SER A 136 -20.83 6.30 1.77
N LEU A 137 -21.49 6.78 2.84
CA LEU A 137 -21.09 6.52 4.22
C LEU A 137 -21.22 5.03 4.55
N GLY A 138 -22.30 4.37 4.11
CA GLY A 138 -22.48 2.92 4.26
C GLY A 138 -21.36 2.12 3.58
N GLU A 139 -20.94 2.51 2.37
CA GLU A 139 -19.81 1.87 1.67
C GLU A 139 -18.46 2.12 2.37
N GLN A 140 -18.27 3.30 2.97
CA GLN A 140 -17.07 3.61 3.74
C GLN A 140 -17.01 2.78 5.03
N VAL A 141 -18.09 2.73 5.79
CA VAL A 141 -18.18 1.95 7.04
C VAL A 141 -17.96 0.46 6.77
N LYS A 142 -18.50 -0.09 5.67
CA LYS A 142 -18.25 -1.48 5.25
C LYS A 142 -16.76 -1.80 5.06
N LYS A 143 -15.97 -0.84 4.58
CA LYS A 143 -14.53 -1.05 4.33
C LYS A 143 -13.67 -0.97 5.60
N LEU A 144 -14.24 -0.57 6.74
CA LEU A 144 -13.48 -0.39 7.98
C LEU A 144 -13.34 -1.70 8.75
N ASP A 145 -12.10 -2.14 8.96
CA ASP A 145 -11.81 -3.18 9.95
C ASP A 145 -11.64 -2.56 11.34
N VAL A 146 -12.78 -2.29 11.99
CA VAL A 146 -12.80 -1.64 13.32
C VAL A 146 -12.10 -2.47 14.39
N SER A 147 -12.15 -3.81 14.31
CA SER A 147 -11.38 -4.67 15.20
C SER A 147 -9.88 -4.39 15.12
N THR A 148 -9.34 -4.33 13.89
CA THR A 148 -7.93 -4.02 13.66
C THR A 148 -7.58 -2.59 14.09
N MET A 149 -8.44 -1.61 13.79
CA MET A 149 -8.22 -0.22 14.23
C MET A 149 -8.23 -0.05 15.75
N ASN A 150 -9.18 -0.70 16.45
CA ASN A 150 -9.24 -0.65 17.91
C ASN A 150 -8.04 -1.34 18.55
N ASN A 151 -7.59 -2.47 17.99
CA ASN A 151 -6.39 -3.14 18.45
C ASN A 151 -5.15 -2.26 18.22
N ALA A 152 -4.99 -1.68 17.03
CA ALA A 152 -3.92 -0.73 16.72
C ALA A 152 -3.92 0.46 17.69
N PHE A 153 -5.09 1.05 17.95
CA PHE A 153 -5.24 2.15 18.91
C PHE A 153 -4.86 1.73 20.33
N LYS A 154 -5.35 0.57 20.81
CA LYS A 154 -5.01 0.04 22.15
C LYS A 154 -3.52 -0.24 22.31
N GLU A 155 -2.87 -0.80 21.29
CA GLU A 155 -1.42 -1.01 21.29
C GLU A 155 -0.66 0.31 21.46
N THR A 156 -1.16 1.40 20.85
CA THR A 156 -0.53 2.72 20.99
C THR A 156 -0.71 3.37 22.36
N LEU A 157 -1.66 2.89 23.18
CA LEU A 157 -1.86 3.36 24.56
C LEU A 157 -0.87 2.71 25.54
N LYS A 158 -0.17 1.64 25.15
CA LYS A 158 0.83 1.01 25.99
C LYS A 158 2.00 1.99 26.21
N PRO A 159 2.59 2.04 27.42
CA PRO A 159 3.74 2.89 27.67
C PRO A 159 4.87 2.55 26.70
N LYS A 160 5.35 3.54 25.94
CA LYS A 160 6.56 3.36 25.13
C LYS A 160 7.73 3.11 26.07
N THR A 161 8.49 2.05 25.82
CA THR A 161 9.72 1.78 26.58
C THR A 161 10.73 2.87 26.24
N ILE A 162 11.21 3.58 27.26
CA ILE A 162 12.29 4.55 27.08
C ILE A 162 13.53 3.79 26.63
N LEU A 163 14.18 4.29 25.59
CA LEU A 163 15.38 3.68 25.04
C LEU A 163 16.46 3.56 26.12
N ASN A 164 16.83 2.33 26.46
CA ASN A 164 17.89 2.04 27.41
C ASN A 164 19.25 2.06 26.67
N LEU A 165 20.12 2.98 27.06
CA LEU A 165 21.47 3.15 26.49
C LEU A 165 22.35 1.90 26.58
N ASN A 166 22.12 1.04 27.57
CA ASN A 166 22.86 -0.21 27.73
C ASN A 166 22.37 -1.32 26.78
N GLU A 167 21.23 -1.11 26.13
CA GLU A 167 20.61 -2.07 25.21
C GLU A 167 20.76 -1.66 23.74
N VAL A 168 21.46 -0.54 23.48
CA VAL A 168 21.67 -0.03 22.13
C VAL A 168 23.14 0.12 21.79
N SER A 169 23.48 -0.13 20.53
CA SER A 169 24.84 0.06 20.03
C SER A 169 24.83 0.57 18.59
N ARG A 170 26.00 0.94 18.08
CA ARG A 170 26.15 1.17 16.64
C ARG A 170 25.96 -0.15 15.89
N VAL A 171 25.58 -0.05 14.62
CA VAL A 171 25.73 -1.15 13.68
C VAL A 171 27.23 -1.47 13.54
N SER A 172 27.58 -2.74 13.38
CA SER A 172 28.98 -3.17 13.29
C SER A 172 29.71 -2.49 12.13
N GLU A 173 30.97 -2.12 12.34
CA GLU A 173 31.75 -1.34 11.36
C GLU A 173 31.94 -2.06 10.02
N ASP A 174 32.01 -3.40 10.00
CA ASP A 174 32.08 -4.21 8.78
C ASP A 174 30.82 -4.13 7.90
N ARG A 175 29.70 -3.69 8.51
CA ARG A 175 28.40 -3.42 7.90
C ARG A 175 28.14 -1.93 7.68
N CYS A 176 29.16 -1.08 7.82
CA CYS A 176 29.10 0.34 7.50
C CYS A 176 30.09 0.65 6.38
N VAL A 177 29.61 1.24 5.29
CA VAL A 177 30.46 1.68 4.20
C VAL A 177 30.29 3.18 3.99
N ASP A 178 31.36 3.94 4.18
CA ASP A 178 31.41 5.38 3.86
C ASP A 178 31.92 5.57 2.44
N ARG A 179 31.06 6.13 1.56
CA ARG A 179 31.40 6.40 0.17
C ARG A 179 32.64 7.29 0.04
N SER A 180 32.84 8.21 0.98
CA SER A 180 33.97 9.13 0.99
C SER A 180 35.30 8.43 1.26
N SER A 181 35.29 7.34 2.03
CA SER A 181 36.50 6.59 2.37
C SER A 181 36.92 5.55 1.33
N LEU A 182 36.06 5.23 0.35
CA LEU A 182 36.37 4.26 -0.70
C LEU A 182 37.44 4.78 -1.66
N THR A 183 38.41 3.92 -1.99
CA THR A 183 39.40 4.15 -3.04
C THR A 183 38.74 4.22 -4.43
N PRO A 184 39.39 4.84 -5.44
CA PRO A 184 38.86 4.87 -6.80
C PRO A 184 38.52 3.48 -7.36
N LYS A 185 39.37 2.48 -7.10
CA LYS A 185 39.18 1.09 -7.56
C LYS A 185 37.97 0.42 -6.89
N GLU A 186 37.79 0.63 -5.59
CA GLU A 186 36.60 0.10 -4.89
C GLU A 186 35.32 0.76 -5.41
N ARG A 187 35.34 2.09 -5.60
CA ARG A 187 34.20 2.83 -6.18
C ARG A 187 33.84 2.31 -7.57
N GLU A 188 34.84 2.11 -8.43
CA GLU A 188 34.64 1.54 -9.77
C GLU A 188 34.05 0.14 -9.71
N ASN A 189 34.60 -0.75 -8.86
CA ASN A 189 34.08 -2.11 -8.69
C ASN A 189 32.60 -2.11 -8.24
N LEU A 190 32.25 -1.31 -7.22
CA LEU A 190 30.86 -1.20 -6.75
C LEU A 190 29.95 -0.65 -7.85
N PHE A 191 30.38 0.41 -8.55
CA PHE A 191 29.63 0.99 -9.65
C PHE A 191 29.36 -0.03 -10.76
N SER A 192 30.39 -0.79 -11.18
CA SER A 192 30.27 -1.81 -12.22
C SER A 192 29.32 -2.93 -11.80
N LYS A 193 29.36 -3.39 -10.54
CA LYS A 193 28.42 -4.40 -10.02
C LYS A 193 26.97 -3.90 -10.06
N GLY A 194 26.70 -2.69 -9.58
CA GLY A 194 25.37 -2.10 -9.62
C GLY A 194 24.88 -1.85 -11.05
N LEU A 195 25.73 -1.29 -11.92
CA LEU A 195 25.39 -1.02 -13.32
C LEU A 195 25.14 -2.32 -14.09
N LYS A 196 25.87 -3.40 -13.79
CA LYS A 196 25.61 -4.73 -14.34
C LYS A 196 24.22 -5.22 -13.95
N ALA A 197 23.82 -5.08 -12.68
CA ALA A 197 22.48 -5.46 -12.24
C ALA A 197 21.38 -4.67 -12.97
N ILE A 198 21.59 -3.36 -13.18
CA ILE A 198 20.69 -2.51 -13.99
C ILE A 198 20.61 -3.01 -15.44
N SER A 199 21.75 -3.32 -16.06
CA SER A 199 21.80 -3.81 -17.45
C SER A 199 21.02 -5.10 -17.66
N GLN A 200 20.96 -5.94 -16.62
CA GLN A 200 20.27 -7.22 -16.62
C GLN A 200 18.78 -7.11 -16.26
N GLY A 201 18.25 -5.90 -16.07
CA GLY A 201 16.86 -5.69 -15.67
C GLY A 201 16.53 -6.11 -14.23
N GLN A 202 17.55 -6.25 -13.37
CA GLN A 202 17.38 -6.80 -12.02
C GLN A 202 17.04 -5.74 -10.96
N VAL A 203 16.92 -4.47 -11.33
CA VAL A 203 16.71 -3.34 -10.41
C VAL A 203 15.35 -2.70 -10.64
N ALA A 204 14.63 -2.40 -9.57
CA ALA A 204 13.45 -1.54 -9.58
C ALA A 204 13.65 -0.31 -8.69
N ALA A 205 13.14 0.84 -9.12
CA ALA A 205 13.10 2.07 -8.35
C ALA A 205 11.69 2.28 -7.79
N ILE A 206 11.57 2.64 -6.51
CA ILE A 206 10.30 2.82 -5.82
C ILE A 206 10.30 4.17 -5.14
N VAL A 207 9.41 5.06 -5.57
CA VAL A 207 9.27 6.40 -4.99
C VAL A 207 8.07 6.48 -4.07
N LEU A 208 8.29 6.96 -2.86
CA LEU A 208 7.26 7.26 -1.87
C LEU A 208 6.74 8.68 -2.12
N ALA A 209 5.60 8.79 -2.80
CA ALA A 209 5.00 10.05 -3.25
C ALA A 209 3.56 10.27 -2.74
N GLY A 210 3.19 9.67 -1.60
CA GLY A 210 1.84 9.77 -1.06
C GLY A 210 1.48 11.11 -0.39
N GLY A 211 2.48 11.97 -0.13
CA GLY A 211 2.29 13.22 0.60
C GLY A 211 1.89 14.40 -0.29
N GLN A 212 0.86 15.15 0.13
CA GLN A 212 0.55 16.47 -0.40
C GLN A 212 1.61 17.50 0.00
N ALA A 213 1.77 18.54 -0.80
CA ALA A 213 2.66 19.66 -0.52
C ALA A 213 2.05 20.76 0.37
N SER A 214 1.06 20.42 1.21
CA SER A 214 0.29 21.42 1.98
C SER A 214 1.16 22.32 2.87
N ARG A 215 2.28 21.81 3.40
CA ARG A 215 3.24 22.63 4.18
C ARG A 215 3.96 23.69 3.35
N LEU A 216 4.09 23.46 2.04
CA LEU A 216 4.66 24.40 1.09
C LEU A 216 3.61 25.39 0.55
N GLY A 217 2.36 25.32 1.02
CA GLY A 217 1.26 26.17 0.56
C GLY A 217 0.65 25.74 -0.78
N ALA A 218 0.91 24.51 -1.23
CA ALA A 218 0.37 23.97 -2.47
C ALA A 218 -0.60 22.81 -2.22
N ASP A 219 -1.74 22.82 -2.91
CA ASP A 219 -2.71 21.71 -2.95
C ASP A 219 -2.41 20.76 -4.12
N LYS A 220 -1.14 20.35 -4.22
CA LYS A 220 -0.65 19.42 -5.24
C LYS A 220 0.35 18.43 -4.63
N PRO A 221 0.54 17.25 -5.22
CA PRO A 221 1.59 16.33 -4.80
C PRO A 221 2.96 17.00 -4.85
N LYS A 222 3.84 16.70 -3.88
CA LYS A 222 5.20 17.29 -3.89
C LYS A 222 5.97 17.03 -5.18
N GLY A 223 5.82 15.83 -5.74
CA GLY A 223 6.56 15.40 -6.93
C GLY A 223 6.24 16.19 -8.21
N VAL A 224 5.08 16.85 -8.26
CA VAL A 224 4.61 17.62 -9.43
C VAL A 224 4.87 19.12 -9.30
N LEU A 225 5.42 19.57 -8.16
CA LEU A 225 5.67 20.99 -7.95
C LEU A 225 6.71 21.50 -8.95
N LYS A 226 6.43 22.69 -9.49
CA LYS A 226 7.39 23.42 -10.30
C LYS A 226 8.52 23.93 -9.41
N LEU A 227 9.76 23.58 -9.76
CA LEU A 227 10.93 23.90 -8.95
C LEU A 227 11.53 25.27 -9.29
N GLY A 228 11.33 25.78 -10.51
CA GLY A 228 11.86 27.07 -10.93
C GLY A 228 13.38 27.05 -11.15
N ILE A 229 13.98 25.87 -11.27
CA ILE A 229 15.43 25.68 -11.42
C ILE A 229 15.89 25.80 -12.88
N ASN A 230 15.01 26.26 -13.78
CA ASN A 230 15.27 26.46 -15.22
C ASN A 230 15.92 25.24 -15.89
N ILE A 231 15.56 24.03 -15.45
CA ILE A 231 15.79 22.85 -16.25
C ILE A 231 14.95 23.03 -17.51
N ASN A 232 15.57 22.97 -18.71
CA ASN A 232 14.93 23.20 -20.01
C ASN A 232 13.84 22.13 -20.28
N SER A 233 12.75 22.20 -19.52
CA SER A 233 11.71 21.22 -19.42
C SER A 233 10.37 21.91 -19.22
N LYS A 234 9.31 21.34 -19.79
CA LYS A 234 7.95 21.82 -19.63
C LYS A 234 7.39 21.48 -18.24
N THR A 235 7.79 20.36 -17.67
CA THR A 235 7.28 19.87 -16.38
C THR A 235 8.04 20.41 -15.16
N ASP A 236 9.35 20.72 -15.30
CA ASP A 236 10.21 21.35 -14.27
C ASP A 236 9.93 20.85 -12.83
N SER A 237 10.00 19.54 -12.63
CA SER A 237 9.48 18.88 -11.42
C SER A 237 10.44 17.83 -10.83
N LEU A 238 10.21 17.44 -9.58
CA LEU A 238 10.97 16.36 -8.93
C LEU A 238 10.83 15.04 -9.67
N PHE A 239 9.63 14.71 -10.15
CA PHE A 239 9.42 13.50 -10.96
C PHE A 239 10.19 13.54 -12.28
N TYR A 240 10.28 14.70 -12.94
CA TYR A 240 11.07 14.84 -14.16
C TYR A 240 12.55 14.57 -13.91
N ILE A 241 13.15 15.19 -12.89
CA ILE A 241 14.56 14.97 -12.53
C ILE A 241 14.83 13.50 -12.24
N GLN A 242 13.93 12.85 -11.49
CA GLN A 242 14.03 11.44 -11.15
C GLN A 242 13.93 10.53 -12.38
N ALA A 243 13.00 10.81 -13.30
CA ALA A 243 12.88 10.09 -14.56
C ALA A 243 14.12 10.25 -15.44
N CYS A 244 14.67 11.46 -15.58
CA CYS A 244 15.93 11.70 -16.30
C CYS A 244 17.09 10.88 -15.71
N ARG A 245 17.17 10.75 -14.38
CA ARG A 245 18.19 9.91 -13.72
C ARG A 245 18.03 8.43 -14.09
N ILE A 246 16.79 7.92 -14.17
CA ILE A 246 16.50 6.54 -14.58
C ILE A 246 16.92 6.35 -16.05
N VAL A 247 16.49 7.23 -16.95
CA VAL A 247 16.83 7.17 -18.38
C VAL A 247 18.34 7.16 -18.58
N HIS A 248 19.04 8.08 -17.91
CA HIS A 248 20.49 8.16 -17.98
C HIS A 248 21.18 6.88 -17.49
N LEU A 249 20.70 6.26 -16.41
CA LEU A 249 21.25 4.97 -15.94
C LEU A 249 21.01 3.83 -16.93
N LEU A 250 19.84 3.79 -17.58
CA LEU A 250 19.54 2.79 -18.61
C LEU A 250 20.46 2.96 -19.83
N GLU A 251 20.74 4.20 -20.24
CA GLU A 251 21.70 4.51 -21.30
C GLU A 251 23.13 4.11 -20.93
N LEU A 252 23.59 4.48 -19.72
CA LEU A 252 24.90 4.06 -19.22
C LEU A 252 25.04 2.53 -19.19
N ALA A 253 24.00 1.83 -18.73
CA ALA A 253 23.98 0.38 -18.68
C ALA A 253 24.00 -0.23 -20.08
N LYS A 254 23.25 0.34 -21.04
CA LYS A 254 23.25 -0.12 -22.43
C LYS A 254 24.60 0.09 -23.11
N ASN A 255 25.26 1.21 -22.85
CA ASN A 255 26.58 1.52 -23.40
C ASN A 255 27.67 0.61 -22.83
N ALA A 256 27.64 0.35 -21.51
CA ALA A 256 28.60 -0.55 -20.85
C ALA A 256 28.36 -2.03 -21.20
N TYR A 257 27.11 -2.40 -21.49
CA TYR A 257 26.71 -3.79 -21.81
C TYR A 257 25.84 -3.82 -23.08
N PRO A 258 26.43 -3.71 -24.29
CA PRO A 258 25.69 -3.55 -25.55
C PRO A 258 24.74 -4.71 -25.88
N ASP A 259 25.03 -5.93 -25.45
CA ASP A 259 24.16 -7.10 -25.68
C ASP A 259 22.96 -7.17 -24.72
N SER A 260 22.96 -6.34 -23.69
CA SER A 260 21.87 -6.30 -22.71
C SER A 260 20.66 -5.51 -23.22
N LYS A 261 19.51 -5.73 -22.59
CA LYS A 261 18.30 -4.93 -22.77
C LYS A 261 17.89 -4.35 -21.41
N PRO A 262 18.56 -3.27 -20.97
CA PRO A 262 18.27 -2.68 -19.67
C PRO A 262 16.80 -2.24 -19.60
N SER A 263 16.18 -2.54 -18.46
CA SER A 263 14.83 -2.11 -18.10
C SER A 263 14.79 -1.90 -16.60
N MET A 264 14.02 -0.92 -16.13
CA MET A 264 13.96 -0.63 -14.70
C MET A 264 12.53 -0.24 -14.33
N PRO A 265 11.76 -1.14 -13.69
CA PRO A 265 10.45 -0.80 -13.18
C PRO A 265 10.54 0.40 -12.24
N TRP A 266 9.77 1.45 -12.53
CA TRP A 266 9.61 2.60 -11.65
C TRP A 266 8.23 2.55 -11.01
N LEU A 267 8.19 2.21 -9.72
CA LEU A 267 6.95 2.09 -8.96
C LEU A 267 6.69 3.38 -8.19
N ILE A 268 5.53 3.99 -8.39
CA ILE A 268 5.19 5.27 -7.76
C ILE A 268 4.09 5.01 -6.73
N MET A 269 4.42 5.16 -5.44
CA MET A 269 3.44 5.00 -4.37
C MET A 269 2.75 6.33 -4.09
N THR A 270 1.44 6.40 -4.28
CA THR A 270 0.62 7.60 -4.05
C THR A 270 -0.34 7.39 -2.87
N SER A 271 -1.01 8.45 -2.43
CA SER A 271 -2.23 8.34 -1.63
C SER A 271 -3.44 8.48 -2.55
N LYS A 272 -4.65 8.34 -1.99
CA LYS A 272 -5.90 8.61 -2.75
C LYS A 272 -5.95 10.05 -3.24
N SER A 273 -5.51 11.01 -2.42
CA SER A 273 -5.57 12.44 -2.76
C SER A 273 -4.52 12.86 -3.78
N THR A 274 -3.38 12.16 -3.88
CA THR A 274 -2.31 12.53 -4.83
C THR A 274 -2.39 11.74 -6.14
N PHE A 275 -3.26 10.73 -6.25
CA PHE A 275 -3.25 9.76 -7.34
C PHE A 275 -3.52 10.40 -8.72
N ALA A 276 -4.59 11.19 -8.84
CA ALA A 276 -5.02 11.74 -10.12
C ALA A 276 -3.96 12.66 -10.73
N ASP A 277 -3.56 13.69 -9.99
CA ASP A 277 -2.53 14.65 -10.40
C ASP A 277 -1.19 13.98 -10.70
N THR A 278 -0.78 13.00 -9.88
CA THR A 278 0.47 12.26 -10.14
C THR A 278 0.37 11.47 -11.43
N LYS A 279 -0.76 10.80 -11.69
CA LYS A 279 -0.93 9.98 -12.90
C LYS A 279 -0.88 10.84 -14.18
N GLU A 280 -1.54 11.99 -14.17
CA GLU A 280 -1.52 12.94 -15.29
C GLU A 280 -0.10 13.45 -15.53
N HIS A 281 0.55 13.96 -14.48
CA HIS A 281 1.90 14.51 -14.57
C HIS A 281 2.95 13.48 -15.02
N ILE A 282 2.84 12.22 -14.58
CA ILE A 282 3.76 11.16 -15.00
C ILE A 282 3.60 10.83 -16.50
N ALA A 283 2.41 10.99 -17.08
CA ALA A 283 2.23 10.83 -18.52
C ALA A 283 3.02 11.89 -19.30
N GLU A 284 3.01 13.15 -18.85
CA GLU A 284 3.80 14.24 -19.43
C GLU A 284 5.31 14.00 -19.25
N VAL A 285 5.75 13.58 -18.05
CA VAL A 285 7.15 13.25 -17.78
C VAL A 285 7.64 12.12 -18.68
N ILE A 286 6.83 11.07 -18.89
CA ILE A 286 7.18 9.96 -19.78
C ILE A 286 7.35 10.44 -21.22
N GLU A 287 6.43 11.28 -21.71
CA GLU A 287 6.51 11.85 -23.06
C GLU A 287 7.77 12.68 -23.26
N GLU A 288 8.11 13.50 -22.27
CA GLU A 288 9.23 14.43 -22.33
C GLU A 288 10.60 13.75 -22.16
N THR A 289 10.69 12.74 -21.30
CA THR A 289 11.97 12.07 -20.99
C THR A 289 12.27 10.86 -21.89
N GLY A 290 11.28 10.36 -22.62
CA GLY A 290 11.42 9.13 -23.40
C GLY A 290 11.47 7.85 -22.56
N LEU A 291 11.18 7.93 -21.25
CA LEU A 291 11.09 6.76 -20.38
C LEU A 291 10.01 5.81 -20.92
N LYS A 292 10.34 4.52 -21.11
CA LYS A 292 9.41 3.60 -21.75
C LYS A 292 8.17 3.37 -20.88
N LYS A 293 7.00 3.33 -21.52
CA LYS A 293 5.75 3.02 -20.81
C LYS A 293 5.80 1.63 -20.17
N GLU A 294 6.51 0.64 -20.72
CA GLU A 294 6.63 -0.70 -20.13
C GLU A 294 7.32 -0.71 -18.75
N ASP A 295 8.23 0.24 -18.54
CA ASP A 295 8.94 0.46 -17.28
C ASP A 295 8.05 1.13 -16.22
N THR A 296 6.90 1.71 -16.62
CA THR A 296 5.93 2.40 -15.75
C THR A 296 4.53 1.78 -15.74
N LYS A 297 4.21 0.89 -16.70
CA LYS A 297 2.89 0.30 -16.98
C LYS A 297 2.26 -0.47 -15.81
N SER A 298 3.01 -0.75 -14.74
CA SER A 298 2.60 -1.67 -13.67
C SER A 298 2.26 -1.03 -12.34
N THR A 299 2.38 0.29 -12.10
CA THR A 299 2.49 0.71 -10.70
C THR A 299 2.31 2.18 -10.40
N ILE A 300 1.03 2.55 -10.20
CA ILE A 300 0.70 3.52 -9.17
C ILE A 300 -0.04 2.74 -8.07
N ALA A 301 0.62 2.56 -6.92
CA ALA A 301 0.05 1.84 -5.79
C ALA A 301 -0.42 2.86 -4.75
N THR A 302 -1.66 2.73 -4.27
CA THR A 302 -2.22 3.65 -3.27
C THR A 302 -1.98 3.09 -1.86
N ALA A 303 -1.38 3.89 -0.98
CA ALA A 303 -1.19 3.56 0.43
C ALA A 303 -1.85 4.64 1.32
N PRO A 304 -2.71 4.26 2.28
CA PRO A 304 -3.38 5.21 3.16
C PRO A 304 -2.58 5.60 4.43
N ASP A 305 -1.65 4.76 4.92
CA ASP A 305 -1.25 4.76 6.34
C ASP A 305 0.23 5.09 6.65
N GLY A 306 0.77 6.14 6.04
CA GLY A 306 2.17 6.54 6.21
C GLY A 306 3.13 5.80 5.24
N ASN A 307 4.44 6.04 5.37
CA ASN A 307 5.40 5.45 4.42
C ASN A 307 5.58 3.92 4.60
N GLY A 308 5.30 3.36 5.77
CA GLY A 308 5.27 1.92 6.03
C GLY A 308 4.14 1.19 5.29
N GLY A 309 3.11 1.93 4.83
CA GLY A 309 2.06 1.39 3.96
C GLY A 309 2.56 0.83 2.62
N ILE A 310 3.83 1.11 2.25
CA ILE A 310 4.48 0.52 1.07
C ILE A 310 4.37 -1.00 1.04
N PHE A 311 4.49 -1.69 2.17
CA PHE A 311 4.52 -3.14 2.19
C PHE A 311 3.15 -3.74 1.83
N PHE A 312 2.05 -3.08 2.22
CA PHE A 312 0.71 -3.44 1.74
C PHE A 312 0.55 -3.15 0.25
N ALA A 313 1.03 -1.99 -0.19
CA ALA A 313 0.93 -1.54 -1.57
C ALA A 313 1.74 -2.40 -2.55
N ILE A 314 2.91 -2.88 -2.14
CA ILE A 314 3.83 -3.66 -2.97
C ILE A 314 3.54 -5.16 -2.98
N ARG A 315 2.91 -5.71 -1.93
CA ARG A 315 2.59 -7.13 -1.83
C ARG A 315 1.97 -7.74 -3.09
N PRO A 316 0.93 -7.17 -3.73
CA PRO A 316 0.36 -7.74 -4.95
C PRO A 316 1.30 -7.68 -6.17
N LEU A 317 2.36 -6.87 -6.10
CA LEU A 317 3.30 -6.62 -7.20
C LEU A 317 4.56 -7.49 -7.11
N LEU A 318 4.82 -8.13 -5.97
CA LEU A 318 6.02 -8.95 -5.76
C LEU A 318 6.15 -10.08 -6.79
N THR A 319 5.04 -10.70 -7.19
CA THR A 319 5.02 -11.75 -8.24
C THR A 319 5.44 -11.17 -9.59
N ILE A 320 4.88 -10.02 -9.96
CA ILE A 320 5.17 -9.33 -11.23
C ILE A 320 6.65 -8.90 -11.27
N LEU A 321 7.17 -8.35 -10.16
CA LEU A 321 8.58 -7.96 -10.06
C LEU A 321 9.50 -9.18 -10.21
N LYS A 322 9.14 -10.31 -9.60
CA LYS A 322 9.88 -11.58 -9.73
C LYS A 322 9.89 -12.08 -11.18
N GLU A 323 8.74 -12.07 -11.85
CA GLU A 323 8.60 -12.50 -13.26
C GLU A 323 9.39 -11.60 -14.21
N ARG A 324 9.50 -10.31 -13.89
CA ARG A 324 10.36 -9.34 -14.60
C ARG A 324 11.85 -9.51 -14.31
N GLY A 325 12.25 -10.45 -13.44
CA GLY A 325 13.65 -10.71 -13.10
C GLY A 325 14.24 -9.74 -12.07
N VAL A 326 13.43 -8.89 -11.44
CA VAL A 326 13.89 -7.96 -10.40
C VAL A 326 14.41 -8.74 -9.19
N LYS A 327 15.57 -8.31 -8.67
CA LYS A 327 16.19 -8.84 -7.46
C LYS A 327 16.46 -7.75 -6.42
N HIS A 328 16.64 -6.53 -6.89
CA HIS A 328 17.07 -5.38 -6.10
C HIS A 328 16.04 -4.26 -6.22
N THR A 329 15.67 -3.65 -5.11
CA THR A 329 14.78 -2.49 -5.11
C THR A 329 15.45 -1.33 -4.38
N HIS A 330 15.31 -0.13 -4.95
CA HIS A 330 15.70 1.13 -4.31
C HIS A 330 14.45 1.92 -3.94
N VAL A 331 14.16 2.03 -2.65
CA VAL A 331 13.04 2.81 -2.13
C VAL A 331 13.52 4.17 -1.63
N TYR A 332 12.88 5.25 -2.07
CA TYR A 332 13.28 6.60 -1.68
C TYR A 332 12.07 7.55 -1.56
N CYS A 333 12.23 8.62 -0.78
CA CYS A 333 11.23 9.69 -0.66
C CYS A 333 11.28 10.66 -1.85
N VAL A 334 10.11 11.09 -2.34
CA VAL A 334 10.02 11.99 -3.51
C VAL A 334 10.67 13.35 -3.29
N ASP A 335 10.79 13.81 -2.04
CA ASP A 335 11.14 15.20 -1.73
C ASP A 335 12.64 15.52 -1.70
N ASN A 336 13.52 14.55 -1.90
CA ASN A 336 14.95 14.84 -2.01
C ASN A 336 15.34 15.18 -3.45
N VAL A 337 15.65 16.44 -3.73
CA VAL A 337 16.05 16.88 -5.08
C VAL A 337 17.36 16.26 -5.54
N LEU A 338 18.26 15.92 -4.61
CA LEU A 338 19.58 15.34 -4.89
C LEU A 338 19.59 13.80 -4.96
N VAL A 339 18.42 13.15 -4.84
CA VAL A 339 18.33 11.68 -4.78
C VAL A 339 19.01 10.98 -5.96
N LYS A 340 20.02 10.15 -5.69
CA LYS A 340 20.59 9.24 -6.71
C LYS A 340 19.66 8.06 -6.91
N VAL A 341 18.66 8.22 -7.78
CA VAL A 341 17.68 7.16 -8.12
C VAL A 341 18.44 5.94 -8.65
N ALA A 342 18.15 4.76 -8.10
CA ALA A 342 18.81 3.49 -8.43
C ALA A 342 20.34 3.56 -8.39
N ASP A 343 20.89 4.23 -7.37
CA ASP A 343 22.33 4.43 -7.17
C ASP A 343 23.15 3.13 -7.35
N PRO A 344 23.94 3.01 -8.45
CA PRO A 344 24.73 1.81 -8.71
C PRO A 344 25.78 1.54 -7.63
N TYR A 345 26.31 2.57 -6.96
CA TYR A 345 27.31 2.38 -5.91
C TYR A 345 26.70 1.67 -4.70
N MET A 346 25.54 2.14 -4.23
CA MET A 346 24.83 1.52 -3.12
C MET A 346 24.35 0.11 -3.48
N ILE A 347 23.77 -0.08 -4.68
CA ILE A 347 23.31 -1.40 -5.14
C ILE A 347 24.50 -2.36 -5.22
N GLY A 348 25.62 -1.91 -5.79
CA GLY A 348 26.86 -2.68 -5.85
C GLY A 348 27.39 -3.04 -4.46
N ALA A 349 27.36 -2.11 -3.50
CA ALA A 349 27.74 -2.36 -2.12
C ALA A 349 26.84 -3.41 -1.46
N CYS A 350 25.53 -3.35 -1.71
CA CYS A 350 24.58 -4.34 -1.21
C CYS A 350 24.83 -5.73 -1.82
N ILE A 351 25.15 -5.81 -3.11
CA ILE A 351 25.52 -7.07 -3.78
C ILE A 351 26.83 -7.62 -3.19
N GLU A 352 27.86 -6.79 -3.06
CA GLU A 352 29.18 -7.17 -2.50
C GLU A 352 29.07 -7.70 -1.06
N LYS A 353 28.24 -7.05 -0.25
CA LYS A 353 28.07 -7.38 1.17
C LYS A 353 26.93 -8.36 1.44
N GLU A 354 26.36 -8.94 0.39
CA GLU A 354 25.21 -9.86 0.44
C GLU A 354 24.07 -9.31 1.31
N ALA A 355 23.84 -8.00 1.22
CA ALA A 355 22.84 -7.32 2.03
C ALA A 355 21.42 -7.64 1.55
N ASP A 356 20.53 -7.95 2.50
CA ASP A 356 19.10 -8.11 2.25
C ASP A 356 18.35 -6.77 2.40
N CYS A 357 18.88 -5.88 3.24
CA CYS A 357 18.35 -4.56 3.51
C CYS A 357 19.50 -3.57 3.72
N ALA A 358 19.36 -2.33 3.25
CA ALA A 358 20.30 -1.26 3.57
C ALA A 358 19.60 0.08 3.76
N ALA A 359 20.21 0.94 4.58
CA ALA A 359 19.84 2.35 4.67
C ALA A 359 20.99 3.22 4.16
N LYS A 360 20.65 4.15 3.27
CA LYS A 360 21.52 5.28 2.94
C LYS A 360 21.38 6.34 4.02
N VAL A 361 22.53 6.80 4.53
CA VAL A 361 22.59 7.74 5.65
C VAL A 361 23.55 8.89 5.36
N ILE A 362 23.37 9.99 6.07
CA ILE A 362 24.35 11.07 6.18
C ILE A 362 24.98 11.06 7.56
N GLU A 363 26.15 11.67 7.70
CA GLU A 363 26.76 11.88 9.01
C GLU A 363 25.97 12.96 9.76
N LYS A 364 25.30 12.57 10.85
CA LYS A 364 24.70 13.47 11.82
C LYS A 364 25.82 14.10 12.65
N THR A 365 25.97 15.41 12.56
CA THR A 365 27.08 16.15 13.22
C THR A 365 26.65 16.89 14.48
N GLN A 366 25.37 17.25 14.57
CA GLN A 366 24.79 18.00 15.69
C GLN A 366 23.73 17.18 16.43
N PRO A 367 23.71 17.16 17.78
CA PRO A 367 22.74 16.37 18.55
C PRO A 367 21.28 16.67 18.20
N ASN A 368 20.97 17.93 17.89
CA ASN A 368 19.63 18.45 17.61
C ASN A 368 19.22 18.41 16.13
N GLU A 369 20.04 17.82 15.24
CA GLU A 369 19.65 17.64 13.84
C GLU A 369 18.40 16.72 13.75
N ALA A 370 17.36 17.19 13.05
CA ALA A 370 16.04 16.55 12.97
C ALA A 370 16.02 15.36 12.00
N VAL A 371 16.90 14.39 12.22
CA VAL A 371 17.02 13.15 11.47
C VAL A 371 16.95 11.96 12.42
N GLY A 372 16.17 10.93 12.03
CA GLY A 372 16.18 9.65 12.73
C GLY A 372 17.55 8.97 12.62
N VAL A 373 17.95 8.25 13.65
CA VAL A 373 19.28 7.62 13.71
C VAL A 373 19.16 6.10 13.60
N VAL A 374 19.91 5.51 12.66
CA VAL A 374 20.01 4.06 12.48
C VAL A 374 20.94 3.48 13.55
N LEU A 375 20.47 2.50 14.31
CA LEU A 375 21.24 1.83 15.36
C LEU A 375 20.83 0.37 15.55
N LYS A 376 21.57 -0.35 16.40
CA LYS A 376 21.26 -1.73 16.81
C LYS A 376 20.57 -1.70 18.18
N GLY A 377 19.39 -2.30 18.28
CA GLY A 377 18.57 -2.36 19.50
C GLY A 377 18.82 -3.59 20.38
N LYS A 378 17.97 -3.75 21.41
CA LYS A 378 18.09 -4.71 22.53
C LYS A 378 18.35 -6.17 22.14
N ASN A 379 17.80 -6.61 21.01
CA ASN A 379 17.90 -7.99 20.51
C ASN A 379 18.94 -8.13 19.38
N GLY A 380 19.77 -7.11 19.20
CA GLY A 380 20.73 -7.04 18.12
C GLY A 380 20.12 -6.76 16.74
N ARG A 381 18.82 -6.47 16.64
CA ARG A 381 18.18 -6.07 15.39
C ARG A 381 18.38 -4.59 15.13
N VAL A 382 18.45 -4.23 13.85
CA VAL A 382 18.59 -2.83 13.44
C VAL A 382 17.23 -2.15 13.51
N CYS A 383 17.23 -0.92 14.01
CA CYS A 383 16.05 -0.05 14.02
C CYS A 383 16.48 1.41 13.75
N VAL A 384 15.48 2.26 13.57
CA VAL A 384 15.66 3.72 13.52
C VAL A 384 14.97 4.31 14.73
N VAL A 385 15.69 5.18 15.42
CA VAL A 385 15.13 5.98 16.53
C VAL A 385 14.95 7.39 16.02
N GLU A 386 13.70 7.83 15.99
CA GLU A 386 13.36 9.20 15.55
C GLU A 386 13.97 10.25 16.49
N TYR A 387 14.27 11.43 15.95
CA TYR A 387 14.90 12.51 16.72
C TYR A 387 14.03 12.98 17.90
N SER A 388 12.71 12.79 17.83
CA SER A 388 11.79 13.10 18.93
C SER A 388 11.74 12.02 20.01
N GLU A 389 12.34 10.85 19.77
CA GLU A 389 12.30 9.68 20.65
C GLU A 389 13.67 9.33 21.26
N ILE A 390 14.76 9.85 20.68
CA ILE A 390 16.11 9.64 21.21
C ILE A 390 16.33 10.47 22.49
N PRO A 391 16.74 9.86 23.63
CA PRO A 391 17.07 10.59 24.84
C PRO A 391 18.24 11.55 24.62
N LYS A 392 18.23 12.70 25.32
CA LYS A 392 19.29 13.73 25.20
C LYS A 392 20.70 13.17 25.42
N GLU A 393 20.87 12.35 26.46
CA GLU A 393 22.14 11.67 26.75
C GLU A 393 22.64 10.83 25.57
N ALA A 394 21.74 10.08 24.91
CA ALA A 394 22.08 9.30 23.72
C ALA A 394 22.41 10.18 22.51
N ALA A 395 21.66 11.27 22.31
CA ALA A 395 21.85 12.20 21.21
C ALA A 395 23.17 12.99 21.31
N GLU A 396 23.63 13.26 22.54
CA GLU A 396 24.86 14.02 22.82
C GLU A 396 26.10 13.14 23.03
N LYS A 397 25.93 11.82 23.18
CA LYS A 397 27.02 10.86 23.36
C LYS A 397 28.02 10.96 22.20
N ARG A 398 29.31 11.08 22.53
CA ARG A 398 30.43 11.12 21.58
C ARG A 398 31.30 9.88 21.66
N ASP A 399 31.97 9.56 20.56
CA ASP A 399 33.03 8.54 20.52
C ASP A 399 34.41 9.16 20.83
N ASP A 400 35.43 8.33 20.86
CA ASP A 400 36.81 8.70 21.21
C ASP A 400 37.41 9.76 20.24
N ASN A 401 36.83 9.89 19.04
CA ASN A 401 37.24 10.89 18.04
C ASN A 401 36.43 12.19 18.16
N GLY A 402 35.60 12.33 19.20
CA GLY A 402 34.74 13.49 19.42
C GLY A 402 33.53 13.57 18.47
N LYS A 403 33.31 12.58 17.61
CA LYS A 403 32.13 12.50 16.74
C LYS A 403 30.93 12.00 17.54
N LEU A 404 29.71 12.27 17.08
CA LEU A 404 28.53 11.65 17.70
C LEU A 404 28.63 10.13 17.59
N TYR A 405 28.36 9.44 18.71
CA TYR A 405 28.38 7.98 18.76
C TYR A 405 27.26 7.41 17.88
N PHE A 406 26.05 7.97 18.00
CA PHE A 406 24.91 7.67 17.15
C PHE A 406 24.80 8.73 16.03
N ARG A 407 25.54 8.51 14.93
CA ARG A 407 25.68 9.48 13.83
C ARG A 407 25.11 9.06 12.48
N ALA A 408 24.54 7.86 12.36
CA ALA A 408 23.98 7.38 11.09
C ALA A 408 22.58 7.99 10.85
N GLY A 409 22.53 9.20 10.31
CA GLY A 409 21.30 9.94 10.05
C GLY A 409 20.55 9.40 8.85
N SER A 410 19.38 8.80 9.06
CA SER A 410 18.52 8.24 8.02
C SER A 410 17.97 9.34 7.11
N ILE A 411 18.15 9.19 5.79
CA ILE A 411 17.61 10.10 4.78
C ILE A 411 16.47 9.46 3.96
N ALA A 412 15.80 8.46 4.53
CA ALA A 412 14.68 7.73 3.91
C ALA A 412 14.99 7.23 2.48
N ASN A 413 16.21 6.70 2.30
CA ASN A 413 16.66 6.03 1.09
C ASN A 413 17.13 4.62 1.49
N HIS A 414 16.53 3.61 0.89
CA HIS A 414 16.66 2.23 1.32
C HIS A 414 16.89 1.31 0.13
N TYR A 415 17.74 0.31 0.34
CA TYR A 415 17.79 -0.85 -0.54
C TYR A 415 17.04 -1.99 0.13
N PHE A 416 16.23 -2.70 -0.64
CA PHE A 416 15.66 -3.99 -0.22
C PHE A 416 15.87 -5.02 -1.32
N SER A 417 16.34 -6.20 -0.95
CA SER A 417 16.25 -7.36 -1.85
C SER A 417 14.78 -7.74 -2.03
N LEU A 418 14.45 -8.35 -3.18
CA LEU A 418 13.09 -8.80 -3.43
C LEU A 418 12.65 -9.86 -2.39
N ASP A 419 13.59 -10.67 -1.89
CA ASP A 419 13.29 -11.68 -0.87
C ASP A 419 13.05 -11.07 0.51
N PHE A 420 13.80 -10.02 0.87
CA PHE A 420 13.51 -9.24 2.08
C PHE A 420 12.09 -8.66 2.04
N LEU A 421 11.69 -8.06 0.91
CA LEU A 421 10.33 -7.54 0.74
C LEU A 421 9.26 -8.62 0.95
N LYS A 422 9.49 -9.85 0.46
CA LYS A 422 8.55 -10.97 0.69
C LYS A 422 8.44 -11.32 2.17
N VAL A 423 9.57 -11.36 2.90
CA VAL A 423 9.58 -11.62 4.35
C VAL A 423 8.78 -10.57 5.09
N VAL A 424 9.01 -9.28 4.81
CA VAL A 424 8.28 -8.18 5.47
C VAL A 424 6.79 -8.25 5.13
N CYS A 425 6.44 -8.45 3.85
CA CYS A 425 5.04 -8.53 3.41
C CYS A 425 4.29 -9.73 4.03
N ALA A 426 4.99 -10.81 4.36
CA ALA A 426 4.42 -11.96 5.07
C ALA A 426 4.18 -11.69 6.56
N ASN A 427 4.86 -10.70 7.14
CA ASN A 427 4.83 -10.37 8.58
C ASN A 427 4.25 -8.97 8.87
N LEU A 428 3.42 -8.43 7.97
CA LEU A 428 2.87 -7.07 8.06
C LEU A 428 2.14 -6.75 9.37
N SER A 429 1.44 -7.72 9.95
CA SER A 429 0.68 -7.57 11.19
C SER A 429 1.53 -7.22 12.42
N PHE A 430 2.86 -7.32 12.31
CA PHE A 430 3.79 -7.05 13.40
C PHE A 430 4.52 -5.71 13.28
N LEU A 431 4.28 -4.92 12.22
CA LEU A 431 4.85 -3.57 12.12
C LEU A 431 4.10 -2.62 13.06
N PRO A 432 4.80 -1.92 13.97
CA PRO A 432 4.17 -1.08 14.98
C PRO A 432 3.50 0.15 14.37
N TYR A 433 2.44 0.61 15.03
CA TYR A 433 1.84 1.91 14.75
C TYR A 433 2.45 2.98 15.65
N HIS A 434 2.77 4.12 15.05
CA HIS A 434 3.27 5.31 15.73
C HIS A 434 2.20 6.38 15.82
N VAL A 435 2.19 7.10 16.94
CA VAL A 435 1.19 8.14 17.23
C VAL A 435 1.74 9.52 16.87
N ALA A 436 1.06 10.19 15.95
CA ALA A 436 1.27 11.61 15.68
C ALA A 436 0.04 12.41 16.15
N ARG A 437 0.23 13.34 17.09
CA ARG A 437 -0.84 14.26 17.51
C ARG A 437 -1.10 15.28 16.40
N LYS A 438 -2.36 15.46 16.01
CA LYS A 438 -2.77 16.33 14.89
C LYS A 438 -3.92 17.25 15.28
N LYS A 439 -3.97 18.39 14.62
CA LYS A 439 -5.15 19.25 14.52
C LYS A 439 -6.00 18.68 13.39
N ILE A 440 -7.09 18.01 13.74
CA ILE A 440 -7.97 17.30 12.81
C ILE A 440 -9.27 18.10 12.71
N PRO A 441 -9.54 18.79 11.59
CA PRO A 441 -10.85 19.38 11.33
C PRO A 441 -11.93 18.31 11.47
N HIS A 442 -12.98 18.62 12.21
CA HIS A 442 -14.06 17.67 12.52
C HIS A 442 -15.39 18.40 12.60
N ILE A 443 -16.48 17.65 12.49
CA ILE A 443 -17.83 18.18 12.75
C ILE A 443 -18.05 18.17 14.27
N ASP A 444 -18.45 19.30 14.83
CA ASP A 444 -18.90 19.36 16.22
C ASP A 444 -20.22 18.60 16.36
N MET A 445 -20.25 17.61 17.26
CA MET A 445 -21.38 16.70 17.40
C MET A 445 -22.63 17.35 18.03
N LYS A 446 -22.50 18.54 18.62
CA LYS A 446 -23.61 19.29 19.21
C LYS A 446 -24.17 20.31 18.21
N THR A 447 -23.33 20.96 17.43
CA THR A 447 -23.75 22.05 16.53
C THR A 447 -23.88 21.63 15.07
N GLY A 448 -23.22 20.55 14.64
CA GLY A 448 -23.15 20.12 13.24
C GLY A 448 -22.20 20.95 12.38
N GLU A 449 -21.47 21.90 12.98
CA GLU A 449 -20.58 22.80 12.25
C GLU A 449 -19.16 22.23 12.11
N LEU A 450 -18.48 22.60 11.01
CA LEU A 450 -17.08 22.27 10.79
C LEU A 450 -16.19 23.10 11.73
N VAL A 451 -15.49 22.42 12.62
CA VAL A 451 -14.52 23.03 13.54
C VAL A 451 -13.11 22.78 13.07
N VAL A 452 -12.33 23.86 12.91
CA VAL A 452 -10.88 23.80 12.67
C VAL A 452 -10.15 24.07 14.01
N PRO A 453 -9.56 23.05 14.65
CA PRO A 453 -9.07 23.16 16.02
C PRO A 453 -7.74 23.94 16.11
N GLN A 454 -7.62 24.77 17.15
CA GLN A 454 -6.41 25.55 17.42
C GLN A 454 -5.31 24.75 18.13
N GLN A 455 -5.67 23.68 18.84
CA GLN A 455 -4.75 22.75 19.51
C GLN A 455 -4.97 21.32 19.00
N PRO A 456 -3.97 20.41 19.12
CA PRO A 456 -4.16 19.02 18.73
C PRO A 456 -5.33 18.36 19.47
N ASN A 457 -6.32 17.87 18.72
CA ASN A 457 -7.57 17.26 19.22
C ASN A 457 -7.69 15.77 18.87
N GLY A 458 -6.72 15.21 18.16
CA GLY A 458 -6.74 13.80 17.77
C GLY A 458 -5.36 13.23 17.51
N ILE A 459 -5.32 11.94 17.24
CA ILE A 459 -4.11 11.21 16.89
C ILE A 459 -4.24 10.61 15.49
N LYS A 460 -3.11 10.58 14.76
CA LYS A 460 -2.96 9.84 13.53
C LYS A 460 -2.03 8.66 13.79
N LEU A 461 -2.45 7.46 13.40
CA LEU A 461 -1.62 6.26 13.42
C LEU A 461 -0.87 6.15 12.09
N GLU A 462 0.44 5.96 12.15
CA GLU A 462 1.28 5.79 10.96
C GLU A 462 2.24 4.62 11.17
N GLN A 463 2.47 3.82 10.13
CA GLN A 463 3.57 2.84 10.13
C GLN A 463 4.79 3.46 9.45
N PHE A 464 5.98 3.13 9.94
CA PHE A 464 7.21 3.57 9.33
C PHE A 464 7.90 2.49 8.53
N ILE A 465 8.40 2.86 7.35
CA ILE A 465 9.10 1.95 6.45
C ILE A 465 10.32 1.30 7.10
N PHE A 466 11.04 2.04 7.94
CA PHE A 466 12.26 1.59 8.60
C PHE A 466 12.01 0.62 9.76
N ASP A 467 10.78 0.48 10.25
CA ASP A 467 10.46 -0.55 11.26
C ASP A 467 10.65 -1.97 10.68
N SER A 468 10.64 -2.09 9.35
CA SER A 468 10.98 -3.33 8.65
C SER A 468 12.42 -3.80 8.85
N PHE A 469 13.35 -2.91 9.24
CA PHE A 469 14.77 -3.26 9.43
C PHE A 469 14.96 -4.36 10.49
N TYR A 470 13.99 -4.50 11.38
CA TYR A 470 13.90 -5.59 12.34
C TYR A 470 14.04 -6.97 11.70
N TYR A 471 13.53 -7.17 10.48
CA TYR A 471 13.54 -8.45 9.78
C TYR A 471 14.86 -8.76 9.07
N SER A 472 15.77 -7.78 8.96
CA SER A 472 17.00 -7.94 8.21
C SER A 472 17.95 -8.90 8.95
N GLN A 473 18.58 -9.77 8.17
CA GLN A 473 19.66 -10.64 8.63
C GLN A 473 21.04 -10.08 8.26
N GLN A 474 21.14 -9.31 7.16
CA GLN A 474 22.38 -8.79 6.63
C GLN A 474 22.24 -7.29 6.33
N PHE A 475 21.95 -6.50 7.37
CA PHE A 475 21.75 -5.06 7.21
C PHE A 475 23.04 -4.34 6.81
N LEU A 476 22.94 -3.35 5.92
CA LEU A 476 24.07 -2.50 5.52
C LEU A 476 23.76 -1.02 5.74
N ILE A 477 24.72 -0.26 6.27
CA ILE A 477 24.71 1.21 6.25
C ILE A 477 25.57 1.69 5.09
N TRP A 478 24.98 2.52 4.22
CA TRP A 478 25.69 3.20 3.14
C TRP A 478 25.72 4.71 3.44
N GLN A 479 26.86 5.20 3.92
CA GLN A 479 27.04 6.60 4.28
C GLN A 479 27.50 7.43 3.08
N VAL A 480 26.90 8.60 2.89
CA VAL A 480 27.18 9.53 1.78
C VAL A 480 27.34 10.98 2.25
N PRO A 481 28.04 11.84 1.50
CA PRO A 481 28.10 13.27 1.78
C PRO A 481 26.74 13.95 1.57
N LYS A 482 26.28 14.70 2.57
CA LYS A 482 24.97 15.36 2.60
C LYS A 482 24.77 16.29 1.39
N GLU A 483 25.76 17.13 1.14
CA GLU A 483 25.78 18.13 0.07
C GLU A 483 25.67 17.54 -1.35
N SER A 484 25.94 16.26 -1.52
CA SER A 484 25.91 15.60 -2.82
C SER A 484 24.67 14.74 -3.08
N GLU A 485 23.95 14.36 -2.02
CA GLU A 485 22.89 13.35 -2.10
C GLU A 485 21.65 13.63 -1.24
N PHE A 486 21.63 14.70 -0.44
CA PHE A 486 20.49 15.02 0.42
C PHE A 486 20.22 16.54 0.50
N SER A 487 19.19 16.99 -0.21
CA SER A 487 18.54 18.28 0.00
C SER A 487 17.02 18.08 -0.08
N PRO A 488 16.32 18.00 1.07
CA PRO A 488 14.90 17.67 1.11
C PRO A 488 14.01 18.92 0.98
N LEU A 489 12.89 18.78 0.29
CA LEU A 489 11.86 19.81 0.16
C LEU A 489 10.72 19.60 1.17
N LYS A 490 10.76 20.33 2.29
CA LYS A 490 9.85 20.15 3.43
C LYS A 490 9.07 21.39 3.82
N ASN A 491 9.66 22.57 3.65
CA ASN A 491 9.20 23.82 4.26
C ASN A 491 8.92 24.91 3.21
N PRO A 492 8.09 25.92 3.55
CA PRO A 492 7.94 27.10 2.71
C PRO A 492 9.23 27.94 2.71
N ASN A 493 9.41 28.79 1.69
CA ASN A 493 10.61 29.63 1.55
C ASN A 493 10.88 30.55 2.76
N SER A 494 9.83 30.95 3.49
CA SER A 494 9.95 31.75 4.72
C SER A 494 10.70 31.05 5.85
N ALA A 495 10.86 29.73 5.82
CA ALA A 495 11.60 28.99 6.84
C ALA A 495 13.13 29.06 6.64
N GLY A 496 13.60 29.36 5.43
CA GLY A 496 15.04 29.47 5.10
C GLY A 496 15.84 28.16 5.16
N VAL A 497 15.19 27.01 5.35
CA VAL A 497 15.81 25.68 5.44
C VAL A 497 14.88 24.63 4.84
N ASP A 498 15.43 23.66 4.09
CA ASP A 498 14.70 22.57 3.44
C ASP A 498 13.49 23.10 2.61
N CYS A 499 13.70 24.19 1.87
CA CYS A 499 12.71 24.89 1.07
C CYS A 499 13.11 24.92 -0.42
N ILE A 500 12.34 25.59 -1.29
CA ILE A 500 12.64 25.59 -2.75
C ILE A 500 13.99 26.28 -3.05
N ASN A 501 14.39 27.26 -2.24
CA ASN A 501 15.60 28.05 -2.47
C ASN A 501 16.91 27.35 -2.03
N THR A 502 16.82 26.31 -1.19
CA THR A 502 17.96 25.59 -0.59
C THR A 502 18.12 24.22 -1.21
#